data_AF-A0AAJ4KVN2-F1
#
_entry.id   AF-A0AAJ4KVN2-F1
#
_cell.length_a   1.000
_cell.length_b   1.000
_cell.length_c   1.000
_cell.angle_alpha   90.00
_cell.angle_beta   90.00
_cell.angle_gamma   90.00
#
_symmetry.space_group_name_H-M   'P 1'
#
loop_
_entity.id
_entity.type
_entity.pdbx_description
1 polymer ?
#
loop_
_entity_poly.entity_id
_entity_poly.type
_entity_poly.pdbx_seq_one_letter_code
_entity_poly.pdbx_strand_id
1 'polypeptide(L)'
;MKNEIEQLKDVLLDSDAILIGAGSGMSAAAGMDWWYQASPVYKQHFGDFYARHPEATGIFKGFYARFTSENERWAYLVRMLDFIYHQPPVKNTYQVLKDLIQDRPYHILTTNQDAMFNRYFADEQISTIQGDWRFLQSSAPQIDDQLYDARPFVKRGMEYLAQQEDKLYLPDDLIPHSPTTGLPLTPWVRSPEFLEGRRFKQEHEKTRQFINRFGNQKLLFFELGVGRMTPMFIQEPFWQLTSQLPLAHYVNINPQDAMTHTQIASRSVLIDADVDQALRAVQKLKSQNPVSHQSYLKTPRVPKQEPEQQALGMLERAPALLITAANGFSISEGFNWFASDAVFHDLLGDLVDQYGLHNMLEAVQYPYQSKVVQWRVWARIINRYSSHYHTSPLMENLRQIIKGRPYYIWTTNPEHHFNLAGLDHVVENEANWVYGSCQTPDHPHVDLRAAARLMVGLEQERELTEADLPRCTTCGEVLTPLMFAPKPQLDSQQVAGLNKLVRAHADQPLAVLELGVGDQNPLVKKPVESLLRQFSEWNYVVLNQKPGPVPFNLQPRTAVIQGDLKTNLAQLARLMARPSKAR
;
A
#
# COMPACT_ATOMS: atom_id res chain seq x y z
N MET A 1 26.89 30.43 -16.39
CA MET A 1 25.84 29.52 -15.90
C MET A 1 25.27 28.79 -17.10
N LYS A 2 25.02 27.47 -16.99
CA LYS A 2 24.37 26.69 -18.06
C LYS A 2 22.91 27.11 -18.18
N ASN A 3 22.36 27.15 -19.39
CA ASN A 3 20.93 27.42 -19.59
C ASN A 3 20.07 26.21 -19.17
N GLU A 4 18.76 26.39 -19.06
CA GLU A 4 17.85 25.37 -18.53
C GLU A 4 17.78 24.12 -19.42
N ILE A 5 17.93 24.25 -20.74
CA ILE A 5 17.96 23.11 -21.67
C ILE A 5 19.26 22.31 -21.54
N GLU A 6 20.40 22.99 -21.30
CA GLU A 6 21.67 22.34 -20.98
C GLU A 6 21.60 21.61 -19.63
N GLN A 7 20.97 22.21 -18.63
CA GLN A 7 20.73 21.57 -17.33
C GLN A 7 19.83 20.34 -17.48
N LEU A 8 18.74 20.43 -18.25
CA LEU A 8 17.88 19.28 -18.57
C LEU A 8 18.66 18.15 -19.24
N LYS A 9 19.49 18.48 -20.24
CA LYS A 9 20.36 17.49 -20.89
C LYS A 9 21.24 16.78 -19.86
N ASP A 10 21.89 17.55 -18.98
CA ASP A 10 22.80 16.99 -17.99
C ASP A 10 22.06 16.11 -16.98
N VAL A 11 20.90 16.54 -16.48
CA VAL A 11 20.07 15.76 -15.54
C VAL A 11 19.55 14.47 -16.21
N LEU A 12 19.10 14.55 -17.47
CA LEU A 12 18.72 13.35 -18.23
C LEU A 12 19.90 12.39 -18.38
N LEU A 13 21.09 12.91 -18.71
CA LEU A 13 22.30 12.12 -18.90
C LEU A 13 22.87 11.54 -17.60
N ASP A 14 22.63 12.17 -16.46
CA ASP A 14 23.14 11.74 -15.14
C ASP A 14 22.16 10.85 -14.38
N SER A 15 20.88 10.81 -14.77
CA SER A 15 19.84 10.02 -14.09
C SER A 15 20.04 8.51 -14.20
N ASP A 16 19.73 7.72 -13.18
CA ASP A 16 19.76 6.25 -13.27
C ASP A 16 18.42 5.68 -13.79
N ALA A 17 17.33 6.43 -13.59
CA ALA A 17 15.99 6.11 -14.05
C ALA A 17 15.12 7.37 -14.12
N ILE A 18 14.00 7.30 -14.85
CA ILE A 18 13.11 8.45 -15.11
C ILE A 18 11.66 8.08 -14.79
N LEU A 19 11.03 8.77 -13.84
CA LEU A 19 9.58 8.74 -13.65
C LEU A 19 8.96 9.96 -14.32
N ILE A 20 8.21 9.74 -15.39
CA ILE A 20 7.55 10.79 -16.16
C ILE A 20 6.19 11.05 -15.54
N GLY A 21 5.90 12.30 -15.22
CA GLY A 21 4.59 12.78 -14.79
C GLY A 21 4.00 13.64 -15.89
N ALA A 22 2.92 13.20 -16.53
CA ALA A 22 2.35 13.92 -17.68
C ALA A 22 0.88 14.32 -17.48
N GLY A 23 0.57 15.53 -17.93
CA GLY A 23 -0.79 16.07 -17.98
C GLY A 23 -1.21 16.48 -19.39
N SER A 24 -2.32 17.20 -19.47
CA SER A 24 -2.93 17.55 -20.76
C SER A 24 -2.07 18.51 -21.60
N GLY A 25 -1.15 19.24 -20.98
CA GLY A 25 -0.16 20.05 -21.67
C GLY A 25 0.76 19.23 -22.59
N MET A 26 1.02 17.96 -22.27
CA MET A 26 1.75 17.03 -23.16
C MET A 26 0.96 16.77 -24.45
N SER A 27 -0.34 16.49 -24.34
CA SER A 27 -1.23 16.30 -25.49
C SER A 27 -1.42 17.60 -26.29
N ALA A 28 -1.54 18.74 -25.61
CA ALA A 28 -1.60 20.05 -26.26
C ALA A 28 -0.31 20.37 -27.04
N ALA A 29 0.87 20.09 -26.47
CA ALA A 29 2.16 20.29 -27.13
C ALA A 29 2.29 19.43 -28.40
N ALA A 30 1.68 18.24 -28.40
CA ALA A 30 1.56 17.37 -29.58
C ALA A 30 0.60 17.92 -30.67
N GLY A 31 0.06 19.12 -30.48
CA GLY A 31 -0.78 19.84 -31.44
C GLY A 31 -2.24 19.36 -31.44
N MET A 32 -2.71 18.76 -30.35
CA MET A 32 -4.09 18.34 -30.19
C MET A 32 -5.00 19.52 -29.79
N ASP A 33 -5.15 20.49 -30.70
CA ASP A 33 -5.86 21.76 -30.47
C ASP A 33 -7.37 21.61 -30.21
N TRP A 34 -7.93 20.44 -30.54
CA TRP A 34 -9.32 20.06 -30.37
C TRP A 34 -9.71 19.74 -28.91
N TRP A 35 -8.76 19.70 -27.99
CA TRP A 35 -9.03 19.35 -26.58
C TRP A 35 -9.87 20.39 -25.85
N TYR A 36 -9.48 21.65 -25.98
CA TYR A 36 -10.04 22.75 -25.18
C TYR A 36 -10.73 23.83 -26.02
N GLN A 37 -10.70 23.69 -27.33
CA GLN A 37 -11.19 24.70 -28.27
C GLN A 37 -12.04 24.05 -29.36
N ALA A 38 -12.98 24.83 -29.90
CA ALA A 38 -13.70 24.47 -31.11
C ALA A 38 -12.82 24.71 -32.36
N SER A 39 -11.68 24.01 -32.41
CA SER A 39 -10.71 24.08 -33.50
C SER A 39 -11.30 23.59 -34.83
N PRO A 40 -10.66 23.88 -35.98
CA PRO A 40 -11.11 23.34 -37.26
C PRO A 40 -11.25 21.81 -37.27
N VAL A 41 -10.31 21.09 -36.63
CA VAL A 41 -10.38 19.63 -36.49
C VAL A 41 -11.59 19.24 -35.62
N TYR A 42 -11.78 19.88 -34.47
CA TYR A 42 -12.95 19.59 -33.64
C TYR A 42 -14.27 19.83 -34.40
N LYS A 43 -14.41 20.96 -35.10
CA LYS A 43 -15.62 21.30 -35.87
C LYS A 43 -15.84 20.38 -37.06
N GLN A 44 -14.77 19.85 -37.67
CA GLN A 44 -14.89 18.83 -38.71
C GLN A 44 -15.55 17.56 -38.19
N HIS A 45 -15.25 17.16 -36.95
CA HIS A 45 -15.71 15.90 -36.37
C HIS A 45 -16.96 16.03 -35.48
N PHE A 46 -17.22 17.20 -34.91
CA PHE A 46 -18.28 17.45 -33.91
C PHE A 46 -19.04 18.76 -34.17
N GLY A 47 -18.96 19.31 -35.39
CA GLY A 47 -19.58 20.59 -35.74
C GLY A 47 -21.11 20.59 -35.65
N ASP A 48 -21.73 19.44 -35.88
CA ASP A 48 -23.16 19.20 -35.67
C ASP A 48 -23.55 19.29 -34.20
N PHE A 49 -22.81 18.60 -33.31
CA PHE A 49 -22.99 18.74 -31.87
C PHE A 49 -22.72 20.18 -31.40
N TYR A 50 -21.66 20.81 -31.91
CA TYR A 50 -21.30 22.19 -31.56
C TYR A 50 -22.34 23.21 -32.02
N ALA A 51 -23.00 22.98 -33.16
CA ALA A 51 -24.08 23.85 -33.64
C ALA A 51 -25.30 23.82 -32.69
N ARG A 52 -25.57 22.66 -32.08
CA ARG A 52 -26.69 22.48 -31.14
C ARG A 52 -26.33 22.82 -29.70
N HIS A 53 -25.08 22.58 -29.30
CA HIS A 53 -24.51 22.81 -27.96
C HIS A 53 -23.25 23.67 -28.07
N PRO A 54 -23.37 25.00 -28.29
CA PRO A 54 -22.22 25.89 -28.51
C PRO A 54 -21.24 25.98 -27.34
N GLU A 55 -21.64 25.55 -26.15
CA GLU A 55 -20.79 25.46 -24.95
C GLU A 55 -19.83 24.26 -24.98
N ALA A 56 -20.11 23.25 -25.81
CA ALA A 56 -19.25 22.08 -26.04
C ALA A 56 -18.03 22.44 -26.91
N THR A 57 -17.23 23.42 -26.46
CA THR A 57 -16.02 23.87 -27.16
C THR A 57 -14.86 22.90 -26.90
N GLY A 58 -14.61 21.98 -27.82
CA GLY A 58 -13.57 20.96 -27.72
C GLY A 58 -13.99 19.71 -26.95
N ILE A 59 -13.17 18.67 -27.03
CA ILE A 59 -13.46 17.33 -26.47
C ILE A 59 -13.71 17.39 -24.95
N PHE A 60 -12.89 18.15 -24.21
CA PHE A 60 -13.03 18.19 -22.75
C PHE A 60 -14.38 18.76 -22.31
N LYS A 61 -14.79 19.90 -22.87
CA LYS A 61 -16.09 20.51 -22.52
C LYS A 61 -17.26 19.73 -23.09
N GLY A 62 -17.13 19.14 -24.28
CA GLY A 62 -18.19 18.30 -24.83
C GLY A 62 -18.43 17.02 -24.02
N PHE A 63 -17.38 16.43 -23.43
CA PHE A 63 -17.54 15.30 -22.51
C PHE A 63 -18.40 15.65 -21.27
N TYR A 64 -18.28 16.88 -20.76
CA TYR A 64 -19.04 17.37 -19.61
C TYR A 64 -20.28 18.21 -19.98
N ALA A 65 -20.64 18.29 -21.27
CA ALA A 65 -21.77 19.07 -21.74
C ALA A 65 -23.11 18.41 -21.35
N ARG A 66 -24.16 19.23 -21.26
CA ARG A 66 -25.52 18.75 -20.97
C ARG A 66 -26.28 18.55 -22.28
N PHE A 67 -26.34 17.31 -22.73
CA PHE A 67 -27.12 16.95 -23.92
C PHE A 67 -28.62 16.86 -23.60
N THR A 68 -29.46 16.90 -24.63
CA THR A 68 -30.93 16.88 -24.49
C THR A 68 -31.48 15.52 -24.06
N SER A 69 -30.73 14.45 -24.26
CA SER A 69 -31.06 13.08 -23.84
C SER A 69 -29.80 12.22 -23.67
N GLU A 70 -29.94 11.09 -22.98
CA GLU A 70 -28.86 10.09 -22.89
C GLU A 70 -28.49 9.51 -24.27
N ASN A 71 -29.45 9.38 -25.18
CA ASN A 71 -29.22 8.95 -26.56
C ASN A 71 -28.30 9.91 -27.32
N GLU A 72 -28.54 11.22 -27.17
CA GLU A 72 -27.68 12.24 -27.77
C GLU A 72 -26.29 12.26 -27.11
N ARG A 73 -26.25 12.13 -25.77
CA ARG A 73 -24.99 12.02 -25.03
C ARG A 73 -24.17 10.83 -25.50
N TRP A 74 -24.78 9.66 -25.69
CA TRP A 74 -24.08 8.46 -26.15
C TRP A 74 -23.68 8.52 -27.62
N ALA A 75 -24.46 9.19 -28.47
CA ALA A 75 -24.03 9.50 -29.84
C ALA A 75 -22.75 10.36 -29.83
N TYR A 76 -22.66 11.35 -28.94
CA TYR A 76 -21.45 12.14 -28.75
C TYR A 76 -20.29 11.28 -28.23
N LEU A 77 -20.51 10.52 -27.15
CA LEU A 77 -19.46 9.72 -26.51
C LEU A 77 -18.87 8.67 -27.44
N VAL A 78 -19.69 7.95 -28.21
CA VAL A 78 -19.19 6.96 -29.17
C VAL A 78 -18.29 7.61 -30.22
N ARG A 79 -18.70 8.74 -30.80
CA ARG A 79 -17.89 9.50 -31.76
C ARG A 79 -16.63 10.08 -31.12
N MET A 80 -16.74 10.58 -29.89
CA MET A 80 -15.62 11.09 -29.10
C MET A 80 -14.58 10.00 -28.91
N LEU A 81 -14.98 8.86 -28.33
CA LEU A 81 -14.10 7.72 -28.07
C LEU A 81 -13.44 7.24 -29.37
N ASP A 82 -14.21 7.06 -30.45
CA ASP A 82 -13.66 6.69 -31.77
C ASP A 82 -12.63 7.70 -32.27
N PHE A 83 -12.93 8.99 -32.18
CA PHE A 83 -12.04 10.07 -32.57
C PHE A 83 -10.73 10.05 -31.78
N ILE A 84 -10.77 9.90 -30.45
CA ILE A 84 -9.56 9.88 -29.62
C ILE A 84 -8.67 8.68 -29.95
N TYR A 85 -9.27 7.53 -30.23
CA TYR A 85 -8.51 6.34 -30.63
C TYR A 85 -7.79 6.50 -31.95
N HIS A 86 -8.44 7.12 -32.94
CA HIS A 86 -7.96 7.11 -34.32
C HIS A 86 -7.25 8.40 -34.73
N GLN A 87 -7.61 9.55 -34.15
CA GLN A 87 -7.04 10.83 -34.51
C GLN A 87 -5.55 10.86 -34.12
N PRO A 88 -4.61 11.00 -35.07
CA PRO A 88 -3.20 11.13 -34.74
C PRO A 88 -2.90 12.53 -34.16
N PRO A 89 -1.88 12.66 -33.31
CA PRO A 89 -1.37 13.96 -32.92
C PRO A 89 -0.76 14.65 -34.14
N VAL A 90 -0.79 15.99 -34.17
CA VAL A 90 -0.23 16.77 -35.28
C VAL A 90 1.30 16.73 -35.27
N LYS A 91 1.92 16.69 -34.09
CA LYS A 91 3.37 16.60 -33.90
C LYS A 91 3.78 15.25 -33.33
N ASN A 92 4.98 14.80 -33.66
CA ASN A 92 5.56 13.54 -33.16
C ASN A 92 6.15 13.65 -31.73
N THR A 93 5.62 14.53 -30.88
CA THR A 93 6.13 14.84 -29.54
C THR A 93 6.33 13.60 -28.66
N TYR A 94 5.37 12.67 -28.66
CA TYR A 94 5.46 11.41 -27.90
C TYR A 94 6.60 10.51 -28.39
N GLN A 95 6.87 10.49 -29.70
CA GLN A 95 8.01 9.77 -30.25
C GLN A 95 9.34 10.44 -29.86
N VAL A 96 9.40 11.77 -29.88
CA VAL A 96 10.59 12.52 -29.42
C VAL A 96 10.87 12.21 -27.94
N LEU A 97 9.84 12.20 -27.09
CA LEU A 97 9.98 11.79 -25.69
C LEU A 97 10.53 10.36 -25.58
N LYS A 98 9.94 9.41 -26.32
CA LYS A 98 10.40 8.01 -26.33
C LYS A 98 11.87 7.92 -26.71
N ASP A 99 12.29 8.60 -27.77
CA ASP A 99 13.67 8.57 -28.25
C ASP A 99 14.66 9.14 -27.22
N LEU A 100 14.23 10.11 -26.41
CA LEU A 100 15.03 10.73 -25.36
C LEU A 100 15.28 9.81 -24.16
N ILE A 101 14.30 8.96 -23.81
CA ILE A 101 14.29 8.20 -22.54
C ILE A 101 14.50 6.69 -22.71
N GLN A 102 14.37 6.16 -23.92
CA GLN A 102 14.35 4.71 -24.17
C GLN A 102 15.64 3.97 -23.79
N ASP A 103 16.75 4.69 -23.62
CA ASP A 103 18.05 4.16 -23.22
C ASP A 103 18.17 3.93 -21.70
N ARG A 104 17.13 4.25 -20.93
CA ARG A 104 17.10 4.16 -19.47
C ARG A 104 15.84 3.46 -18.97
N PRO A 105 15.83 2.92 -17.74
CA PRO A 105 14.60 2.52 -17.10
C PRO A 105 13.66 3.73 -16.92
N TYR A 106 12.42 3.60 -17.36
CA TYR A 106 11.40 4.63 -17.21
C TYR A 106 10.02 4.06 -16.83
N HIS A 107 9.19 4.90 -16.23
CA HIS A 107 7.76 4.66 -16.03
C HIS A 107 6.99 5.96 -16.23
N ILE A 108 5.73 5.86 -16.66
CA ILE A 108 4.89 7.01 -16.99
C ILE A 108 3.69 7.00 -16.05
N LEU A 109 3.54 8.06 -15.28
CA LEU A 109 2.37 8.39 -14.48
C LEU A 109 1.61 9.52 -15.18
N THR A 110 0.36 9.29 -15.57
CA THR A 110 -0.40 10.28 -16.33
C THR A 110 -1.80 10.50 -15.76
N THR A 111 -2.23 11.76 -15.84
CA THR A 111 -3.62 12.17 -15.59
C THR A 111 -4.45 12.23 -16.87
N ASN A 112 -3.81 12.06 -18.04
CA ASN A 112 -4.52 12.00 -19.31
C ASN A 112 -5.28 10.67 -19.44
N GLN A 113 -6.49 10.75 -20.01
CA GLN A 113 -7.39 9.61 -20.20
C GLN A 113 -7.46 9.18 -21.67
N ASP A 114 -6.64 9.79 -22.53
CA ASP A 114 -6.74 9.75 -23.99
C ASP A 114 -6.02 8.58 -24.68
N ALA A 115 -5.38 7.71 -23.89
CA ALA A 115 -4.58 6.58 -24.34
C ALA A 115 -3.44 6.95 -25.31
N MET A 116 -3.04 8.23 -25.41
CA MET A 116 -1.98 8.65 -26.32
C MET A 116 -0.64 8.00 -26.00
N PHE A 117 -0.30 7.85 -24.71
CA PHE A 117 0.90 7.12 -24.29
C PHE A 117 0.89 5.65 -24.74
N ASN A 118 -0.27 4.97 -24.69
CA ASN A 118 -0.39 3.56 -25.06
C ASN A 118 -0.11 3.29 -26.55
N ARG A 119 -0.12 4.34 -27.39
CA ARG A 119 0.26 4.23 -28.82
C ARG A 119 1.77 4.16 -29.03
N TYR A 120 2.58 4.61 -28.05
CA TYR A 120 4.03 4.72 -28.17
C TYR A 120 4.78 3.86 -27.14
N PHE A 121 4.17 3.57 -26.00
CA PHE A 121 4.77 2.87 -24.86
C PHE A 121 3.95 1.63 -24.47
N ALA A 122 4.60 0.65 -23.84
CA ALA A 122 3.93 -0.56 -23.40
C ALA A 122 3.00 -0.29 -22.20
N ASP A 123 1.89 -1.01 -22.11
CA ASP A 123 0.85 -0.78 -21.09
C ASP A 123 1.37 -0.99 -19.65
N GLU A 124 2.38 -1.85 -19.48
CA GLU A 124 3.05 -2.12 -18.21
C GLU A 124 3.87 -0.94 -17.69
N GLN A 125 4.27 -0.02 -18.60
CA GLN A 125 5.09 1.15 -18.29
C GLN A 125 4.26 2.41 -18.05
N ILE A 126 2.93 2.29 -18.07
CA ILE A 126 2.00 3.43 -17.97
C ILE A 126 1.07 3.18 -16.78
N SER A 127 0.85 4.24 -16.01
CA SER A 127 -0.12 4.34 -14.92
C SER A 127 -1.13 5.44 -15.21
N THR A 128 -2.36 5.07 -15.55
CA THR A 128 -3.49 5.97 -15.82
C THR A 128 -4.34 6.17 -14.55
N ILE A 129 -3.87 7.04 -13.65
CA ILE A 129 -4.44 7.19 -12.29
C ILE A 129 -5.77 7.93 -12.22
N GLN A 130 -6.17 8.62 -13.29
CA GLN A 130 -7.47 9.31 -13.40
C GLN A 130 -8.49 8.52 -14.21
N GLY A 131 -8.21 7.25 -14.50
CA GLY A 131 -8.98 6.44 -15.44
C GLY A 131 -8.46 6.51 -16.86
N ASP A 132 -9.17 5.85 -17.77
CA ASP A 132 -8.73 5.57 -19.13
C ASP A 132 -9.96 5.33 -20.02
N TRP A 133 -10.11 6.15 -21.06
CA TRP A 133 -11.26 6.09 -21.97
C TRP A 133 -11.34 4.82 -22.81
N ARG A 134 -10.31 3.96 -22.76
CA ARG A 134 -10.39 2.63 -23.34
C ARG A 134 -11.40 1.72 -22.63
N PHE A 135 -11.81 2.08 -21.41
CA PHE A 135 -12.69 1.27 -20.60
C PHE A 135 -13.98 1.99 -20.22
N LEU A 136 -15.04 1.21 -20.07
CA LEU A 136 -16.30 1.58 -19.45
C LEU A 136 -16.42 0.88 -18.09
N GLN A 137 -17.21 1.46 -17.19
CA GLN A 137 -17.56 0.89 -15.89
C GLN A 137 -19.08 0.94 -15.69
N SER A 138 -19.60 0.15 -14.77
CA SER A 138 -21.00 0.28 -14.34
C SER A 138 -21.26 1.64 -13.69
N SER A 139 -22.47 2.16 -13.88
CA SER A 139 -23.00 3.30 -13.11
C SER A 139 -23.23 2.98 -11.63
N ALA A 140 -23.20 1.69 -11.24
CA ALA A 140 -23.24 1.23 -9.86
C ALA A 140 -22.02 0.33 -9.52
N PRO A 141 -20.82 0.91 -9.36
CA PRO A 141 -19.58 0.16 -9.13
C PRO A 141 -19.59 -0.72 -7.86
N GLN A 142 -20.46 -0.41 -6.90
CA GLN A 142 -20.61 -1.15 -5.64
C GLN A 142 -21.16 -2.57 -5.82
N ILE A 143 -21.85 -2.85 -6.93
CA ILE A 143 -22.41 -4.17 -7.26
C ILE A 143 -21.82 -4.76 -8.54
N ASP A 144 -21.02 -3.99 -9.28
CA ASP A 144 -20.31 -4.42 -10.48
C ASP A 144 -18.94 -3.74 -10.55
N ASP A 145 -17.91 -4.45 -10.10
CA ASP A 145 -16.53 -3.94 -9.98
C ASP A 145 -15.67 -4.18 -11.24
N GLN A 146 -16.31 -4.45 -12.38
CA GLN A 146 -15.64 -4.79 -13.63
C GLN A 146 -15.42 -3.57 -14.54
N LEU A 147 -14.35 -3.65 -15.32
CA LEU A 147 -14.10 -2.76 -16.45
C LEU A 147 -14.40 -3.48 -17.75
N TYR A 148 -15.12 -2.82 -18.63
CA TYR A 148 -15.49 -3.30 -19.94
C TYR A 148 -14.68 -2.58 -21.00
N ASP A 149 -14.16 -3.32 -21.97
CA ASP A 149 -13.52 -2.73 -23.15
C ASP A 149 -14.55 -1.88 -23.92
N ALA A 150 -14.24 -0.60 -24.16
CA ALA A 150 -15.14 0.30 -24.86
C ALA A 150 -15.26 -0.03 -26.36
N ARG A 151 -14.25 -0.66 -26.97
CA ARG A 151 -14.15 -0.82 -28.43
C ARG A 151 -15.34 -1.55 -29.07
N PRO A 152 -15.87 -2.66 -28.51
CA PRO A 152 -17.04 -3.33 -29.10
C PRO A 152 -18.31 -2.48 -29.08
N PHE A 153 -18.47 -1.60 -28.07
CA PHE A 153 -19.60 -0.69 -27.98
C PHE A 153 -19.46 0.48 -28.95
N VAL A 154 -18.28 1.09 -28.97
CA VAL A 154 -17.94 2.19 -29.89
C VAL A 154 -18.10 1.75 -31.33
N LYS A 155 -17.59 0.57 -31.69
CA LYS A 155 -17.71 0.02 -33.05
C LYS A 155 -19.16 -0.09 -33.50
N ARG A 156 -20.03 -0.71 -32.68
CA ARG A 156 -21.46 -0.88 -33.03
C ARG A 156 -22.18 0.45 -33.18
N GLY A 157 -21.93 1.39 -32.26
CA GLY A 157 -22.52 2.72 -32.35
C GLY A 157 -22.05 3.49 -33.59
N MET A 158 -20.76 3.42 -33.92
CA MET A 158 -20.21 4.05 -35.13
C MET A 158 -20.76 3.43 -36.43
N GLU A 159 -20.90 2.09 -36.49
CA GLU A 159 -21.51 1.39 -37.63
C GLU A 159 -22.96 1.81 -37.87
N TYR A 160 -23.72 2.03 -36.79
CA TYR A 160 -25.08 2.57 -36.87
C TYR A 160 -25.10 4.03 -37.34
N LEU A 161 -24.31 4.90 -36.69
CA LEU A 161 -24.25 6.34 -37.01
C LEU A 161 -23.75 6.60 -38.43
N ALA A 162 -22.92 5.71 -39.00
CA ALA A 162 -22.47 5.81 -40.39
C ALA A 162 -23.62 5.66 -41.41
N GLN A 163 -24.74 5.03 -41.03
CA GLN A 163 -25.91 4.82 -41.89
C GLN A 163 -26.99 5.89 -41.73
N GLN A 164 -26.82 6.82 -40.78
CA GLN A 164 -27.81 7.86 -40.50
C GLN A 164 -27.45 9.18 -41.18
N GLU A 165 -28.47 9.92 -41.61
CA GLU A 165 -28.31 11.31 -42.06
C GLU A 165 -28.02 12.25 -40.88
N ASP A 166 -28.76 12.09 -39.77
CA ASP A 166 -28.51 12.77 -38.50
C ASP A 166 -27.75 11.85 -37.53
N LYS A 167 -26.57 12.29 -37.08
CA LYS A 167 -25.64 11.52 -36.23
C LYS A 167 -25.66 11.96 -34.77
N LEU A 168 -26.71 12.68 -34.36
CA LEU A 168 -26.90 13.22 -33.02
C LEU A 168 -27.73 12.30 -32.11
N TYR A 169 -28.06 11.09 -32.54
CA TYR A 169 -28.90 10.17 -31.76
C TYR A 169 -28.42 8.73 -31.88
N LEU A 170 -28.32 8.05 -30.74
CA LEU A 170 -28.03 6.62 -30.63
C LEU A 170 -29.23 5.91 -29.98
N PRO A 171 -29.85 4.90 -30.60
CA PRO A 171 -31.01 4.21 -30.04
C PRO A 171 -30.67 3.42 -28.77
N ASP A 172 -31.68 3.16 -27.93
CA ASP A 172 -31.53 2.58 -26.58
C ASP A 172 -30.81 1.22 -26.57
N ASP A 173 -31.03 0.41 -27.61
CA ASP A 173 -30.42 -0.92 -27.77
C ASP A 173 -28.91 -0.87 -28.05
N LEU A 174 -28.40 0.29 -28.48
CA LEU A 174 -26.98 0.54 -28.70
C LEU A 174 -26.31 1.29 -27.53
N ILE A 175 -27.07 1.77 -26.55
CA ILE A 175 -26.50 2.34 -25.32
C ILE A 175 -25.84 1.21 -24.50
N PRO A 176 -24.57 1.38 -24.06
CA PRO A 176 -23.86 0.33 -23.33
C PRO A 176 -24.48 0.00 -21.97
N HIS A 177 -24.76 -1.27 -21.74
CA HIS A 177 -25.23 -1.81 -20.46
C HIS A 177 -24.33 -2.95 -19.98
N SER A 178 -24.21 -3.10 -18.66
CA SER A 178 -23.46 -4.18 -18.03
C SER A 178 -24.11 -5.53 -18.37
N PRO A 179 -23.38 -6.50 -18.92
CA PRO A 179 -23.88 -7.85 -19.14
C PRO A 179 -24.16 -8.59 -17.82
N THR A 180 -23.65 -8.10 -16.69
CA THR A 180 -23.78 -8.74 -15.38
C THR A 180 -25.01 -8.22 -14.64
N THR A 181 -25.26 -6.91 -14.66
CA THR A 181 -26.34 -6.28 -13.88
C THR A 181 -27.46 -5.68 -14.72
N GLY A 182 -27.23 -5.52 -16.04
CA GLY A 182 -28.14 -4.80 -16.93
C GLY A 182 -28.15 -3.29 -16.74
N LEU A 183 -27.35 -2.73 -15.82
CA LEU A 183 -27.29 -1.29 -15.56
C LEU A 183 -26.48 -0.54 -16.63
N PRO A 184 -26.78 0.74 -16.88
CA PRO A 184 -26.01 1.55 -17.82
C PRO A 184 -24.52 1.58 -17.47
N LEU A 185 -23.67 1.46 -18.48
CA LEU A 185 -22.24 1.72 -18.34
C LEU A 185 -21.94 3.21 -18.52
N THR A 186 -20.75 3.64 -18.15
CA THR A 186 -20.22 4.99 -18.36
C THR A 186 -18.68 4.92 -18.54
N PRO A 187 -18.02 5.86 -19.21
CA PRO A 187 -16.55 5.85 -19.33
C PRO A 187 -15.84 5.78 -17.97
N TRP A 188 -14.80 4.94 -17.86
CA TRP A 188 -14.02 4.79 -16.62
C TRP A 188 -13.04 5.94 -16.45
N VAL A 189 -13.55 7.06 -15.93
CA VAL A 189 -12.79 8.28 -15.63
C VAL A 189 -13.31 8.93 -14.37
N ARG A 190 -12.50 9.77 -13.73
CA ARG A 190 -12.81 10.37 -12.44
C ARG A 190 -14.19 11.06 -12.44
N SER A 191 -15.11 10.52 -11.65
CA SER A 191 -16.48 10.95 -11.41
C SER A 191 -16.89 10.55 -9.97
N PRO A 192 -18.07 10.95 -9.47
CA PRO A 192 -18.57 10.49 -8.17
C PRO A 192 -18.68 8.95 -8.07
N GLU A 193 -18.97 8.29 -9.20
CA GLU A 193 -19.08 6.84 -9.31
C GLU A 193 -17.76 6.16 -9.75
N PHE A 194 -16.62 6.85 -9.71
CA PHE A 194 -15.36 6.30 -10.24
C PHE A 194 -14.96 4.97 -9.57
N LEU A 195 -14.81 3.94 -10.40
CA LEU A 195 -14.46 2.60 -9.91
C LEU A 195 -12.97 2.51 -9.54
N GLU A 196 -12.68 2.52 -8.24
CA GLU A 196 -11.34 2.27 -7.67
C GLU A 196 -11.05 0.76 -7.47
N GLY A 197 -11.40 -0.04 -8.48
CA GLY A 197 -11.32 -1.50 -8.48
C GLY A 197 -9.90 -2.06 -8.68
N ARG A 198 -9.81 -3.31 -9.15
CA ARG A 198 -8.52 -4.02 -9.33
C ARG A 198 -7.55 -3.25 -10.23
N ARG A 199 -8.02 -2.73 -11.36
CA ARG A 199 -7.18 -2.00 -12.33
C ARG A 199 -6.60 -0.72 -11.72
N PHE A 200 -7.42 0.08 -11.05
CA PHE A 200 -6.96 1.29 -10.34
C PHE A 200 -5.81 0.99 -9.36
N LYS A 201 -5.98 -0.05 -8.53
CA LYS A 201 -4.95 -0.50 -7.57
C LYS A 201 -3.68 -0.97 -8.29
N GLN A 202 -3.81 -1.66 -9.42
CA GLN A 202 -2.66 -2.07 -10.25
C GLN A 202 -1.92 -0.88 -10.84
N GLU A 203 -2.62 0.15 -11.34
CA GLU A 203 -1.95 1.34 -11.88
C GLU A 203 -1.13 2.07 -10.81
N HIS A 204 -1.66 2.19 -9.59
CA HIS A 204 -0.91 2.71 -8.46
C HIS A 204 0.30 1.83 -8.09
N GLU A 205 0.12 0.52 -8.12
CA GLU A 205 1.16 -0.44 -7.80
C GLU A 205 2.34 -0.37 -8.78
N LYS A 206 2.10 -0.23 -10.09
CA LYS A 206 3.17 -0.08 -11.10
C LYS A 206 4.09 1.09 -10.77
N THR A 207 3.51 2.27 -10.52
CA THR A 207 4.28 3.48 -10.17
C THR A 207 5.02 3.28 -8.85
N ARG A 208 4.38 2.67 -7.84
CA ARG A 208 5.00 2.35 -6.56
C ARG A 208 6.20 1.41 -6.73
N GLN A 209 6.09 0.36 -7.54
CA GLN A 209 7.19 -0.56 -7.84
C GLN A 209 8.36 0.13 -8.52
N PHE A 210 8.09 1.03 -9.47
CA PHE A 210 9.13 1.79 -10.12
C PHE A 210 9.89 2.69 -9.13
N ILE A 211 9.16 3.45 -8.30
CA ILE A 211 9.74 4.29 -7.25
C ILE A 211 10.57 3.43 -6.27
N ASN A 212 10.02 2.31 -5.80
CA ASN A 212 10.73 1.37 -4.92
C ASN A 212 12.06 0.89 -5.53
N ARG A 213 12.07 0.62 -6.84
CA ARG A 213 13.25 0.09 -7.53
C ARG A 213 14.36 1.12 -7.70
N PHE A 214 14.02 2.39 -7.93
CA PHE A 214 14.98 3.41 -8.34
C PHE A 214 15.16 4.57 -7.35
N GLY A 215 14.41 4.60 -6.26
CA GLY A 215 14.40 5.70 -5.30
C GLY A 215 15.72 6.06 -4.64
N ASN A 216 16.58 5.06 -4.40
CA ASN A 216 17.91 5.25 -3.80
C ASN A 216 19.00 5.52 -4.85
N GLN A 217 18.61 5.77 -6.09
CA GLN A 217 19.48 6.10 -7.21
C GLN A 217 19.18 7.53 -7.67
N LYS A 218 19.86 8.01 -8.71
CA LYS A 218 19.57 9.32 -9.31
C LYS A 218 18.27 9.28 -10.12
N LEU A 219 17.14 9.21 -9.42
CA LEU A 219 15.81 9.19 -10.02
C LEU A 219 15.43 10.61 -10.50
N LEU A 220 15.12 10.73 -11.78
CA LEU A 220 14.54 11.95 -12.34
C LEU A 220 13.01 11.90 -12.27
N PHE A 221 12.41 12.83 -11.56
CA PHE A 221 10.98 13.16 -11.68
C PHE A 221 10.80 14.17 -12.81
N PHE A 222 10.29 13.70 -13.95
CA PHE A 222 10.18 14.50 -15.17
C PHE A 222 8.71 14.92 -15.41
N GLU A 223 8.34 16.11 -14.95
CA GLU A 223 7.00 16.66 -15.08
C GLU A 223 6.81 17.40 -16.42
N LEU A 224 5.85 16.94 -17.22
CA LEU A 224 5.57 17.41 -18.57
C LEU A 224 4.13 17.91 -18.71
N GLY A 225 3.95 19.22 -18.79
CA GLY A 225 2.66 19.83 -19.10
C GLY A 225 1.54 19.49 -18.11
N VAL A 226 1.87 19.35 -16.83
CA VAL A 226 0.89 19.17 -15.75
C VAL A 226 0.36 20.54 -15.33
N GLY A 227 -0.96 20.73 -15.46
CA GLY A 227 -1.63 21.98 -15.10
C GLY A 227 -2.08 22.02 -13.64
N ARG A 228 -2.68 23.15 -13.25
CA ARG A 228 -3.09 23.44 -11.87
C ARG A 228 -4.47 22.89 -11.46
N MET A 229 -5.19 22.20 -12.34
CA MET A 229 -6.49 21.61 -12.00
C MET A 229 -6.36 20.43 -11.01
N THR A 230 -5.32 19.62 -11.18
CA THR A 230 -5.14 18.36 -10.44
C THR A 230 -3.70 18.14 -9.97
N PRO A 231 -3.05 19.14 -9.32
CA PRO A 231 -1.64 19.07 -8.94
C PRO A 231 -1.34 17.96 -7.92
N MET A 232 -2.35 17.57 -7.13
CA MET A 232 -2.25 16.53 -6.09
C MET A 232 -1.93 15.13 -6.63
N PHE A 233 -2.04 14.90 -7.94
CA PHE A 233 -1.81 13.58 -8.54
C PHE A 233 -0.39 13.37 -9.09
N ILE A 234 0.30 14.45 -9.47
CA ILE A 234 1.65 14.36 -10.07
C ILE A 234 2.58 15.38 -9.43
N GLN A 235 2.27 16.67 -9.56
CA GLN A 235 3.19 17.75 -9.16
C GLN A 235 3.50 17.73 -7.67
N GLU A 236 2.48 17.73 -6.80
CA GLU A 236 2.69 17.72 -5.36
C GLU A 236 3.38 16.42 -4.89
N PRO A 237 2.98 15.20 -5.34
CA PRO A 237 3.72 13.98 -5.05
C PRO A 237 5.17 14.02 -5.55
N PHE A 238 5.45 14.55 -6.75
CA PHE A 238 6.81 14.64 -7.27
C PHE A 238 7.66 15.57 -6.43
N TRP A 239 7.12 16.70 -5.94
CA TRP A 239 7.83 17.57 -5.00
C TRP A 239 8.13 16.88 -3.67
N GLN A 240 7.13 16.20 -3.11
CA GLN A 240 7.29 15.45 -1.86
C GLN A 240 8.34 14.35 -2.00
N LEU A 241 8.28 13.56 -3.07
CA LEU A 241 9.22 12.48 -3.34
C LEU A 241 10.62 13.01 -3.61
N THR A 242 10.77 14.09 -4.38
CA THR A 242 12.07 14.73 -4.59
C THR A 242 12.64 15.22 -3.26
N SER A 243 11.83 15.83 -2.40
CA SER A 243 12.24 16.27 -1.06
C SER A 243 12.75 15.10 -0.22
N GLN A 244 12.04 13.97 -0.25
CA GLN A 244 12.35 12.76 0.53
C GLN A 244 13.51 11.93 -0.02
N LEU A 245 13.81 12.04 -1.32
CA LEU A 245 14.85 11.25 -1.98
C LEU A 245 16.09 12.09 -2.28
N PRO A 246 17.19 11.95 -1.50
CA PRO A 246 18.31 12.89 -1.57
C PRO A 246 18.99 12.97 -2.94
N LEU A 247 19.02 11.86 -3.68
CA LEU A 247 19.64 11.77 -5.01
C LEU A 247 18.69 12.14 -6.17
N ALA A 248 17.41 12.34 -5.88
CA ALA A 248 16.43 12.65 -6.91
C ALA A 248 16.56 14.09 -7.40
N HIS A 249 16.26 14.26 -8.68
CA HIS A 249 16.14 15.56 -9.34
C HIS A 249 14.73 15.72 -9.87
N TYR A 250 14.28 16.96 -9.94
CA TYR A 250 12.98 17.31 -10.48
C TYR A 250 13.15 18.21 -11.69
N VAL A 251 12.46 17.90 -12.77
CA VAL A 251 12.37 18.76 -13.95
C VAL A 251 10.91 19.08 -14.16
N ASN A 252 10.61 20.35 -14.40
CA ASN A 252 9.30 20.79 -14.81
C ASN A 252 9.37 21.53 -16.14
N ILE A 253 8.56 21.09 -17.10
CA ILE A 253 8.38 21.78 -18.38
C ILE A 253 6.91 22.21 -18.49
N ASN A 254 6.67 23.50 -18.37
CA ASN A 254 5.34 24.08 -18.47
C ASN A 254 5.44 25.57 -18.87
N PRO A 255 4.76 26.03 -19.94
CA PRO A 255 4.85 27.42 -20.44
C PRO A 255 4.07 28.46 -19.62
N GLN A 256 3.41 28.05 -18.53
CA GLN A 256 2.61 28.93 -17.67
C GLN A 256 2.98 28.76 -16.21
N ASP A 257 3.16 27.51 -15.78
CA ASP A 257 3.36 27.13 -14.39
C ASP A 257 4.70 26.40 -14.17
N ALA A 258 5.79 26.90 -14.76
CA ALA A 258 7.14 26.38 -14.50
C ALA A 258 7.56 26.64 -13.05
N MET A 259 7.26 25.72 -12.13
CA MET A 259 7.45 25.95 -10.68
C MET A 259 7.89 24.72 -9.87
N THR A 260 8.42 25.00 -8.69
CA THR A 260 8.88 24.00 -7.71
C THR A 260 8.68 24.48 -6.28
N HIS A 261 8.79 23.55 -5.33
CA HIS A 261 8.82 23.87 -3.91
C HIS A 261 10.19 24.38 -3.47
N THR A 262 10.23 25.40 -2.59
CA THR A 262 11.48 26.05 -2.15
C THR A 262 12.50 25.08 -1.58
N GLN A 263 12.06 24.04 -0.86
CA GLN A 263 12.92 23.01 -0.27
C GLN A 263 13.68 22.15 -1.29
N ILE A 264 13.25 22.10 -2.55
CA ILE A 264 13.88 21.29 -3.61
C ILE A 264 14.41 22.14 -4.76
N ALA A 265 14.40 23.47 -4.63
CA ALA A 265 14.77 24.39 -5.69
C ALA A 265 16.20 24.14 -6.21
N SER A 266 17.13 23.80 -5.32
CA SER A 266 18.52 23.47 -5.69
C SER A 266 18.67 22.17 -6.50
N ARG A 267 17.63 21.32 -6.54
CA ARG A 267 17.58 20.05 -7.28
C ARG A 267 16.52 20.08 -8.39
N SER A 268 16.03 21.27 -8.73
CA SER A 268 14.97 21.48 -9.71
C SER A 268 15.50 22.19 -10.96
N VAL A 269 15.04 21.77 -12.13
CA VAL A 269 15.19 22.52 -13.38
C VAL A 269 13.80 22.92 -13.86
N LEU A 270 13.58 24.23 -14.01
CA LEU A 270 12.29 24.80 -14.41
C LEU A 270 12.41 25.34 -15.82
N ILE A 271 11.59 24.85 -16.74
CA ILE A 271 11.60 25.25 -18.14
C ILE A 271 10.25 25.85 -18.49
N ASP A 272 10.23 27.18 -18.60
CA ASP A 272 9.09 27.96 -19.04
C ASP A 272 9.00 27.96 -20.58
N ALA A 273 8.58 26.82 -21.13
CA ALA A 273 8.43 26.64 -22.58
C ALA A 273 7.39 25.55 -22.91
N ASP A 274 6.94 25.55 -24.17
CA ASP A 274 6.15 24.45 -24.72
C ASP A 274 6.91 23.12 -24.64
N VAL A 275 6.21 22.04 -24.27
CA VAL A 275 6.83 20.73 -24.04
C VAL A 275 7.51 20.19 -25.30
N ASP A 276 6.90 20.33 -26.48
CA ASP A 276 7.49 19.85 -27.73
C ASP A 276 8.76 20.63 -28.07
N GLN A 277 8.74 21.96 -27.89
CA GLN A 277 9.92 22.81 -28.10
C GLN A 277 11.08 22.40 -27.19
N ALA A 278 10.84 22.25 -25.88
CA ALA A 278 11.87 21.89 -24.92
C ALA A 278 12.45 20.49 -25.18
N LEU A 279 11.60 19.49 -25.44
CA LEU A 279 12.04 18.13 -25.77
C LEU A 279 12.90 18.10 -27.04
N ARG A 280 12.51 18.82 -28.10
CA ARG A 280 13.33 18.92 -29.33
C ARG A 280 14.65 19.63 -29.09
N ALA A 281 14.65 20.69 -28.31
CA ALA A 281 15.86 21.43 -27.98
C ALA A 281 16.87 20.53 -27.27
N VAL A 282 16.46 19.76 -26.26
CA VAL A 282 17.35 18.81 -25.59
C VAL A 282 17.76 17.65 -26.49
N GLN A 283 16.87 17.14 -27.34
CA GLN A 283 17.20 16.09 -28.31
C GLN A 283 18.31 16.55 -29.27
N LYS A 284 18.23 17.79 -29.77
CA LYS A 284 19.26 18.40 -30.61
C LYS A 284 20.59 18.56 -29.88
N LEU A 285 20.59 18.95 -28.60
CA LEU A 285 21.83 19.03 -27.82
C LEU A 285 22.45 17.65 -27.55
N LYS A 286 21.62 16.61 -27.32
CA LYS A 286 22.08 15.22 -27.12
C LYS A 286 22.71 14.64 -28.40
N SER A 287 22.22 15.01 -29.59
CA SER A 287 22.78 14.54 -30.87
C SER A 287 24.06 15.28 -31.30
N GLN A 288 24.26 16.53 -30.87
CA GLN A 288 25.44 17.34 -31.19
C GLN A 288 26.69 16.99 -30.36
N ASN A 289 26.51 16.37 -29.19
CA ASN A 289 27.59 15.86 -28.36
C ASN A 289 27.33 14.37 -28.05
N PRO A 290 27.60 13.46 -29.00
CA PRO A 290 27.45 12.03 -28.77
C PRO A 290 28.49 11.58 -27.75
N VAL A 291 28.12 11.54 -26.47
CA VAL A 291 28.90 10.83 -25.46
C VAL A 291 28.83 9.35 -25.83
N SER A 292 29.98 8.69 -25.92
CA SER A 292 30.04 7.26 -26.21
C SER A 292 29.33 6.48 -25.10
N HIS A 293 28.06 6.14 -25.32
CA HIS A 293 27.29 5.26 -24.44
C HIS A 293 27.73 3.81 -24.67
N GLN A 294 28.96 3.48 -24.26
CA GLN A 294 29.34 2.10 -23.95
C GLN A 294 29.10 1.87 -22.46
N SER A 295 28.23 0.87 -22.18
CA SER A 295 27.89 0.31 -20.87
C SER A 295 26.79 1.01 -20.03
N TYR A 296 25.54 0.91 -20.49
CA TYR A 296 24.36 0.86 -19.59
C TYR A 296 23.65 -0.51 -19.67
N LEU A 297 24.45 -1.57 -19.68
CA LEU A 297 24.07 -2.93 -19.27
C LEU A 297 25.15 -3.51 -18.35
N LYS A 298 25.60 -2.72 -17.38
CA LYS A 298 26.26 -3.22 -16.18
C LYS A 298 25.83 -2.33 -15.02
N THR A 299 24.69 -2.68 -14.43
CA THR A 299 24.39 -2.32 -13.05
C THR A 299 25.66 -2.61 -12.23
N PRO A 300 26.24 -1.64 -11.50
CA PRO A 300 27.00 -2.02 -10.33
C PRO A 300 26.00 -2.76 -9.45
N ARG A 301 26.13 -4.08 -9.35
CA ARG A 301 25.68 -4.76 -8.14
C ARG A 301 26.50 -4.12 -7.03
N VAL A 302 25.93 -3.14 -6.33
CA VAL A 302 26.15 -3.08 -4.89
C VAL A 302 25.92 -4.52 -4.45
N PRO A 303 26.90 -5.22 -3.88
CA PRO A 303 26.65 -6.56 -3.38
C PRO A 303 25.39 -6.41 -2.52
N LYS A 304 24.32 -7.12 -2.87
CA LYS A 304 23.18 -7.27 -1.97
C LYS A 304 23.85 -7.75 -0.68
N GLN A 305 23.94 -6.89 0.33
CA GLN A 305 24.16 -7.44 1.66
C GLN A 305 22.97 -8.35 1.84
N GLU A 306 23.25 -9.63 2.06
CA GLU A 306 22.22 -10.59 2.42
C GLU A 306 21.33 -9.91 3.49
N PRO A 307 19.99 -9.92 3.38
CA PRO A 307 19.10 -9.19 4.28
C PRO A 307 19.42 -9.42 5.77
N GLU A 308 19.98 -10.59 6.10
CA GLU A 308 20.48 -10.96 7.43
C GLU A 308 21.70 -10.16 7.86
N GLN A 309 22.64 -9.83 6.96
CA GLN A 309 23.79 -8.97 7.24
C GLN A 309 23.37 -7.51 7.43
N GLN A 310 22.39 -7.05 6.64
CA GLN A 310 21.81 -5.72 6.81
C GLN A 310 21.09 -5.61 8.16
N ALA A 311 20.23 -6.60 8.47
CA ALA A 311 19.55 -6.70 9.76
C ALA A 311 20.54 -6.76 10.93
N LEU A 312 21.60 -7.57 10.81
CA LEU A 312 22.67 -7.65 11.80
C LEU A 312 23.31 -6.28 12.06
N GLY A 313 23.70 -5.58 11.01
CA GLY A 313 24.30 -4.24 11.14
C GLY A 313 23.35 -3.21 11.76
N MET A 314 22.06 -3.29 11.47
CA MET A 314 21.04 -2.43 12.10
C MET A 314 20.86 -2.76 13.58
N LEU A 315 20.78 -4.05 13.93
CA LEU A 315 20.60 -4.50 15.30
C LEU A 315 21.85 -4.23 16.15
N GLU A 316 23.07 -4.44 15.65
CA GLU A 316 24.30 -4.21 16.41
C GLU A 316 24.54 -2.74 16.74
N ARG A 317 24.12 -1.82 15.87
CA ARG A 317 24.28 -0.37 16.06
C ARG A 317 23.19 0.25 16.92
N ALA A 318 22.11 -0.48 17.17
CA ALA A 318 20.98 0.02 17.92
C ALA A 318 21.22 -0.12 19.44
N PRO A 319 21.31 0.99 20.19
CA PRO A 319 21.48 0.98 21.64
C PRO A 319 20.23 0.43 22.37
N ALA A 320 19.06 0.45 21.72
CA ALA A 320 17.82 -0.09 22.26
C ALA A 320 16.96 -0.72 21.16
N LEU A 321 16.00 -1.56 21.57
CA LEU A 321 15.12 -2.30 20.67
C LEU A 321 13.64 -2.08 20.98
N LEU A 322 12.83 -1.88 19.94
CA LEU A 322 11.38 -2.03 20.01
C LEU A 322 11.01 -3.33 19.30
N ILE A 323 10.54 -4.32 20.04
CA ILE A 323 10.11 -5.60 19.47
C ILE A 323 8.62 -5.52 19.18
N THR A 324 8.20 -5.92 17.98
CA THR A 324 6.78 -5.98 17.65
C THR A 324 6.40 -7.39 17.23
N ALA A 325 5.28 -7.89 17.72
CA ALA A 325 4.86 -9.28 17.47
C ALA A 325 3.34 -9.40 17.32
N ALA A 326 2.90 -10.27 16.42
CA ALA A 326 1.49 -10.62 16.25
C ALA A 326 1.33 -12.13 15.97
N ASN A 327 0.20 -12.54 15.40
CA ASN A 327 -0.16 -13.95 15.20
C ASN A 327 0.92 -14.80 14.48
N GLY A 328 1.75 -14.24 13.58
CA GLY A 328 2.83 -15.01 12.97
C GLY A 328 3.91 -15.48 13.98
N PHE A 329 4.10 -14.71 15.06
CA PHE A 329 4.91 -15.12 16.20
C PHE A 329 4.22 -16.22 17.01
N SER A 330 2.92 -16.07 17.30
CA SER A 330 2.11 -17.10 17.99
C SER A 330 2.11 -18.43 17.24
N ILE A 331 1.96 -18.41 15.91
CA ILE A 331 2.01 -19.62 15.07
C ILE A 331 3.36 -20.32 15.25
N SER A 332 4.43 -19.54 15.35
CA SER A 332 5.77 -20.08 15.61
C SER A 332 5.89 -20.61 17.05
N GLU A 333 5.22 -20.02 18.03
CA GLU A 333 5.08 -20.59 19.39
C GLU A 333 4.08 -21.76 19.48
N GLY A 334 3.42 -22.14 18.38
CA GLY A 334 2.50 -23.28 18.30
C GLY A 334 1.03 -22.95 18.56
N PHE A 335 0.65 -21.67 18.52
CA PHE A 335 -0.74 -21.21 18.65
C PHE A 335 -1.20 -20.52 17.36
N ASN A 336 -2.34 -20.93 16.80
CA ASN A 336 -2.87 -20.35 15.56
C ASN A 336 -4.35 -19.99 15.70
N TRP A 337 -4.66 -18.70 15.58
CA TRP A 337 -6.03 -18.19 15.68
C TRP A 337 -6.99 -18.71 14.60
N PHE A 338 -6.48 -18.95 13.39
CA PHE A 338 -7.31 -19.07 12.18
C PHE A 338 -7.31 -20.47 11.56
N ALA A 339 -6.54 -21.41 12.12
CA ALA A 339 -6.42 -22.75 11.56
C ALA A 339 -7.38 -23.74 12.23
N SER A 340 -7.92 -24.64 11.41
CA SER A 340 -8.53 -25.89 11.85
C SER A 340 -7.48 -26.99 11.81
N ASP A 341 -6.49 -26.91 12.70
CA ASP A 341 -5.36 -27.85 12.71
C ASP A 341 -5.53 -28.96 13.75
N ALA A 342 -4.63 -29.94 13.73
CA ALA A 342 -4.67 -31.05 14.67
C ALA A 342 -4.59 -30.60 16.14
N VAL A 343 -3.95 -29.47 16.44
CA VAL A 343 -3.85 -28.95 17.80
C VAL A 343 -5.19 -28.37 18.26
N PHE A 344 -5.89 -27.65 17.38
CA PHE A 344 -7.24 -27.17 17.64
C PHE A 344 -8.21 -28.33 17.93
N HIS A 345 -8.20 -29.37 17.10
CA HIS A 345 -9.04 -30.56 17.27
C HIS A 345 -8.68 -31.38 18.51
N ASP A 346 -7.38 -31.54 18.81
CA ASP A 346 -6.92 -32.21 20.04
C ASP A 346 -7.35 -31.45 21.30
N LEU A 347 -7.26 -30.12 21.26
CA LEU A 347 -7.57 -29.29 22.43
C LEU A 347 -9.06 -29.19 22.73
N LEU A 348 -9.90 -29.03 21.70
CA LEU A 348 -11.32 -28.70 21.85
C LEU A 348 -12.27 -29.76 21.28
N GLY A 349 -11.78 -30.92 20.85
CA GLY A 349 -12.49 -31.88 20.00
C GLY A 349 -13.97 -32.12 20.31
N ASP A 350 -14.32 -32.44 21.56
CA ASP A 350 -15.73 -32.65 21.94
C ASP A 350 -16.59 -31.39 21.78
N LEU A 351 -16.03 -30.21 22.04
CA LEU A 351 -16.69 -28.91 21.84
C LEU A 351 -16.72 -28.53 20.35
N VAL A 352 -15.72 -28.93 19.57
CA VAL A 352 -15.70 -28.77 18.12
C VAL A 352 -16.84 -29.55 17.49
N ASP A 353 -16.99 -30.83 17.83
CA ASP A 353 -18.05 -31.69 17.31
C ASP A 353 -19.43 -31.23 17.76
N GLN A 354 -19.57 -30.82 19.02
CA GLN A 354 -20.84 -30.40 19.60
C GLN A 354 -21.35 -29.07 19.02
N TYR A 355 -20.46 -28.10 18.77
CA TYR A 355 -20.83 -26.74 18.38
C TYR A 355 -20.48 -26.39 16.94
N GLY A 356 -19.85 -27.30 16.19
CA GLY A 356 -19.44 -27.09 14.81
C GLY A 356 -18.38 -25.99 14.65
N LEU A 357 -17.39 -25.95 15.54
CA LEU A 357 -16.37 -24.89 15.58
C LEU A 357 -15.26 -25.15 14.56
N HIS A 358 -14.77 -24.12 13.87
CA HIS A 358 -13.81 -24.29 12.78
C HIS A 358 -12.39 -23.83 13.15
N ASN A 359 -12.21 -22.93 14.13
CA ASN A 359 -10.90 -22.44 14.57
C ASN A 359 -10.94 -21.84 15.98
N MET A 360 -9.77 -21.51 16.54
CA MET A 360 -9.62 -20.95 17.89
C MET A 360 -10.38 -19.62 18.07
N LEU A 361 -10.37 -18.74 17.06
CA LEU A 361 -11.03 -17.44 17.15
C LEU A 361 -12.56 -17.60 17.28
N GLU A 362 -13.14 -18.46 16.47
CA GLU A 362 -14.56 -18.80 16.54
C GLU A 362 -14.89 -19.43 17.90
N ALA A 363 -14.09 -20.39 18.37
CA ALA A 363 -14.31 -21.06 19.64
C ALA A 363 -14.35 -20.10 20.82
N VAL A 364 -13.46 -19.10 20.88
CA VAL A 364 -13.48 -18.14 22.01
C VAL A 364 -14.58 -17.08 21.90
N GLN A 365 -15.08 -16.81 20.69
CA GLN A 365 -16.14 -15.82 20.43
C GLN A 365 -17.55 -16.42 20.40
N TYR A 366 -17.66 -17.75 20.40
CA TYR A 366 -18.94 -18.42 20.28
C TYR A 366 -19.89 -18.06 21.43
N PRO A 367 -21.18 -17.75 21.15
CA PRO A 367 -22.15 -17.30 22.16
C PRO A 367 -22.72 -18.49 22.96
N TYR A 368 -21.88 -19.13 23.77
CA TYR A 368 -22.30 -20.24 24.62
C TYR A 368 -23.38 -19.79 25.61
N GLN A 369 -24.48 -20.56 25.67
CA GLN A 369 -25.54 -20.32 26.64
C GLN A 369 -25.11 -20.65 28.08
N SER A 370 -24.16 -21.58 28.23
CA SER A 370 -23.61 -21.99 29.52
C SER A 370 -22.24 -21.36 29.76
N LYS A 371 -22.10 -20.63 30.88
CA LYS A 371 -20.81 -20.11 31.35
C LYS A 371 -19.82 -21.23 31.65
N VAL A 372 -20.30 -22.40 32.07
CA VAL A 372 -19.45 -23.59 32.29
C VAL A 372 -18.83 -24.03 30.97
N VAL A 373 -19.62 -24.13 29.90
CA VAL A 373 -19.09 -24.50 28.57
C VAL A 373 -18.11 -23.47 28.04
N GLN A 374 -18.44 -22.18 28.15
CA GLN A 374 -17.52 -21.11 27.77
C GLN A 374 -16.18 -21.20 28.51
N TRP A 375 -16.22 -21.46 29.82
CA TRP A 375 -15.02 -21.66 30.62
C TRP A 375 -14.26 -22.95 30.30
N ARG A 376 -14.91 -24.01 29.81
CA ARG A 376 -14.19 -25.21 29.32
C ARG A 376 -13.25 -24.84 28.17
N VAL A 377 -13.73 -24.02 27.21
CA VAL A 377 -12.89 -23.52 26.10
C VAL A 377 -11.72 -22.70 26.63
N TRP A 378 -12.01 -21.68 27.45
CA TRP A 378 -10.97 -20.79 27.98
C TRP A 378 -9.97 -21.55 28.87
N ALA A 379 -10.43 -22.41 29.76
CA ALA A 379 -9.59 -23.18 30.66
C ALA A 379 -8.65 -24.10 29.89
N ARG A 380 -9.13 -24.80 28.86
CA ARG A 380 -8.28 -25.65 28.01
C ARG A 380 -7.20 -24.84 27.29
N ILE A 381 -7.56 -23.69 26.71
CA ILE A 381 -6.60 -22.78 26.05
C ILE A 381 -5.56 -22.25 27.05
N ILE A 382 -5.99 -21.66 28.16
CA ILE A 382 -5.11 -21.12 29.21
C ILE A 382 -4.23 -22.23 29.79
N ASN A 383 -4.78 -23.43 29.98
CA ASN A 383 -4.04 -24.57 30.52
C ASN A 383 -2.92 -25.01 29.56
N ARG A 384 -3.23 -25.13 28.26
CA ARG A 384 -2.28 -25.58 27.24
C ARG A 384 -1.20 -24.56 26.95
N TYR A 385 -1.58 -23.30 26.78
CA TYR A 385 -0.69 -22.28 26.24
C TYR A 385 -0.03 -21.41 27.30
N SER A 386 -0.58 -21.30 28.52
CA SER A 386 -0.02 -20.40 29.54
C SER A 386 0.32 -21.11 30.86
N SER A 387 -0.44 -22.13 31.25
CA SER A 387 -0.20 -22.84 32.52
C SER A 387 0.95 -23.84 32.44
N HIS A 388 1.12 -24.47 31.28
CA HIS A 388 2.22 -25.38 30.96
C HIS A 388 3.21 -24.79 29.96
N TYR A 389 3.28 -23.45 29.88
CA TYR A 389 4.24 -22.81 29.00
C TYR A 389 5.67 -23.07 29.49
N HIS A 390 6.53 -23.47 28.55
CA HIS A 390 7.96 -23.54 28.73
C HIS A 390 8.62 -22.67 27.67
N THR A 391 9.68 -21.95 28.05
CA THR A 391 10.39 -21.07 27.10
C THR A 391 10.85 -21.85 25.88
N SER A 392 10.36 -21.46 24.72
CA SER A 392 10.66 -22.12 23.46
C SER A 392 12.07 -21.75 22.96
N PRO A 393 12.64 -22.51 22.00
CA PRO A 393 13.85 -22.09 21.30
C PRO A 393 13.71 -20.75 20.56
N LEU A 394 12.52 -20.43 20.01
CA LEU A 394 12.27 -19.15 19.35
C LEU A 394 12.40 -18.00 20.35
N MET A 395 11.77 -18.17 21.52
CA MET A 395 11.83 -17.19 22.61
C MET A 395 13.26 -17.05 23.16
N GLU A 396 14.01 -18.16 23.28
CA GLU A 396 15.43 -18.11 23.69
C GLU A 396 16.29 -17.32 22.69
N ASN A 397 16.07 -17.51 21.39
CA ASN A 397 16.75 -16.72 20.36
C ASN A 397 16.41 -15.22 20.47
N LEU A 398 15.15 -14.89 20.77
CA LEU A 398 14.77 -13.51 21.05
C LEU A 398 15.49 -12.96 22.29
N ARG A 399 15.52 -13.72 23.40
CA ARG A 399 16.26 -13.36 24.63
C ARG A 399 17.73 -13.09 24.35
N GLN A 400 18.34 -13.91 23.49
CA GLN A 400 19.72 -13.74 23.08
C GLN A 400 19.93 -12.45 22.28
N ILE A 401 19.03 -12.13 21.35
CA ILE A 401 19.09 -10.87 20.59
C ILE A 401 18.97 -9.70 21.56
N ILE A 402 17.96 -9.63 22.42
CA ILE A 402 17.75 -8.46 23.29
C ILE A 402 18.79 -8.31 24.42
N LYS A 403 19.60 -9.34 24.68
CA LYS A 403 20.48 -9.42 25.85
C LYS A 403 21.36 -8.18 26.02
N GLY A 404 21.31 -7.60 27.22
CA GLY A 404 22.16 -6.46 27.61
C GLY A 404 21.73 -5.12 27.02
N ARG A 405 20.55 -5.02 26.42
CA ARG A 405 20.03 -3.79 25.79
C ARG A 405 18.65 -3.43 26.33
N PRO A 406 18.36 -2.12 26.55
CA PRO A 406 17.01 -1.67 26.79
C PRO A 406 16.07 -2.12 25.67
N TYR A 407 14.91 -2.65 26.05
CA TYR A 407 13.91 -3.08 25.08
C TYR A 407 12.49 -2.82 25.59
N TYR A 408 11.54 -2.81 24.67
CA TYR A 408 10.12 -2.96 24.97
C TYR A 408 9.47 -3.83 23.90
N ILE A 409 8.48 -4.63 24.28
CA ILE A 409 7.71 -5.48 23.38
C ILE A 409 6.32 -4.87 23.22
N TRP A 410 5.88 -4.71 21.98
CA TRP A 410 4.52 -4.30 21.63
C TRP A 410 3.86 -5.44 20.85
N THR A 411 2.84 -6.06 21.45
CA THR A 411 2.18 -7.21 20.85
C THR A 411 0.65 -7.15 20.88
N THR A 412 0.04 -7.89 19.96
CA THR A 412 -1.41 -8.21 19.94
C THR A 412 -1.67 -9.63 20.44
N ASN A 413 -0.63 -10.33 20.88
CA ASN A 413 -0.67 -11.73 21.29
C ASN A 413 -1.10 -11.83 22.76
N PRO A 414 -2.17 -12.56 23.10
CA PRO A 414 -2.75 -12.60 24.44
C PRO A 414 -2.25 -13.77 25.32
N GLU A 415 -1.36 -14.62 24.80
CA GLU A 415 -0.88 -15.84 25.45
C GLU A 415 0.00 -15.56 26.68
N HIS A 416 0.47 -14.33 26.83
CA HIS A 416 1.40 -13.87 27.86
C HIS A 416 2.78 -14.56 27.82
N HIS A 417 3.15 -15.16 26.67
CA HIS A 417 4.39 -15.95 26.52
C HIS A 417 5.66 -15.14 26.79
N PHE A 418 5.70 -13.86 26.42
CA PHE A 418 6.85 -13.00 26.68
C PHE A 418 7.14 -12.88 28.18
N ASN A 419 6.14 -12.50 28.98
CA ASN A 419 6.27 -12.41 30.44
C ASN A 419 6.57 -13.78 31.07
N LEU A 420 5.91 -14.85 30.61
CA LEU A 420 6.17 -16.21 31.09
C LEU A 420 7.60 -16.70 30.77
N ALA A 421 8.26 -16.10 29.77
CA ALA A 421 9.66 -16.32 29.44
C ALA A 421 10.63 -15.37 30.16
N GLY A 422 10.14 -14.52 31.08
CA GLY A 422 10.93 -13.54 31.83
C GLY A 422 11.20 -12.25 31.07
N LEU A 423 10.38 -11.91 30.07
CA LEU A 423 10.44 -10.63 29.36
C LEU A 423 9.31 -9.73 29.85
N ASP A 424 9.60 -8.89 30.84
CA ASP A 424 8.54 -8.18 31.58
C ASP A 424 8.12 -6.83 30.99
N HIS A 425 8.90 -6.29 30.04
CA HIS A 425 8.63 -5.02 29.36
C HIS A 425 7.74 -5.22 28.13
N VAL A 426 6.44 -5.41 28.33
CA VAL A 426 5.47 -5.78 27.29
C VAL A 426 4.25 -4.86 27.33
N VAL A 427 3.74 -4.48 26.16
CA VAL A 427 2.38 -3.96 25.96
C VAL A 427 1.58 -5.02 25.21
N GLU A 428 0.51 -5.50 25.83
CA GLU A 428 -0.44 -6.44 25.22
C GLU A 428 -1.71 -5.67 24.80
N ASN A 429 -1.79 -5.26 23.54
CA ASN A 429 -2.83 -4.38 23.04
C ASN A 429 -4.25 -4.94 23.15
N GLU A 430 -4.39 -6.25 23.02
CA GLU A 430 -5.68 -6.96 23.13
C GLU A 430 -5.90 -7.53 24.53
N ALA A 431 -5.09 -7.09 25.52
CA ALA A 431 -4.93 -7.72 26.83
C ALA A 431 -4.49 -9.20 26.72
N ASN A 432 -4.37 -9.88 27.85
CA ASN A 432 -4.04 -11.30 27.91
C ASN A 432 -5.21 -12.11 28.50
N TRP A 433 -5.13 -13.43 28.38
CA TRP A 433 -6.07 -14.34 29.03
C TRP A 433 -5.53 -14.98 30.32
N VAL A 434 -4.29 -14.65 30.73
CA VAL A 434 -3.69 -15.20 31.95
C VAL A 434 -4.34 -14.61 33.18
N TYR A 435 -4.70 -13.33 33.13
CA TYR A 435 -5.40 -12.67 34.20
C TYR A 435 -6.90 -12.56 33.91
N GLY A 436 -7.71 -12.69 34.96
CA GLY A 436 -9.16 -12.48 34.92
C GLY A 436 -9.56 -11.21 35.66
N SER A 437 -10.55 -10.50 35.12
CA SER A 437 -11.20 -9.36 35.80
C SER A 437 -12.55 -9.73 36.37
N CYS A 438 -12.87 -9.06 37.47
CA CYS A 438 -14.22 -8.95 38.02
C CYS A 438 -14.93 -7.76 37.36
N GLN A 439 -16.26 -7.82 37.25
CA GLN A 439 -17.05 -6.70 36.71
C GLN A 439 -17.16 -5.53 37.70
N THR A 440 -16.92 -5.79 38.98
CA THR A 440 -16.87 -4.76 40.02
C THR A 440 -15.58 -3.94 39.86
N PRO A 441 -15.67 -2.59 39.74
CA PRO A 441 -14.50 -1.71 39.67
C PRO A 441 -13.54 -1.91 40.85
N ASP A 442 -12.24 -1.64 40.63
CA ASP A 442 -11.17 -1.66 41.63
C ASP A 442 -10.82 -3.01 42.26
N HIS A 443 -11.50 -4.10 41.86
CA HIS A 443 -11.09 -5.44 42.26
C HIS A 443 -9.82 -5.88 41.53
N PRO A 444 -8.87 -6.53 42.23
CA PRO A 444 -7.61 -6.94 41.63
C PRO A 444 -7.83 -8.01 40.56
N HIS A 445 -6.98 -7.99 39.53
CA HIS A 445 -6.90 -9.08 38.57
C HIS A 445 -6.37 -10.36 39.24
N VAL A 446 -6.90 -11.51 38.82
CA VAL A 446 -6.54 -12.83 39.38
C VAL A 446 -5.86 -13.68 38.32
N ASP A 447 -4.74 -14.32 38.65
CA ASP A 447 -4.07 -15.28 37.76
C ASP A 447 -4.94 -16.54 37.59
N LEU A 448 -5.36 -16.80 36.36
CA LEU A 448 -6.28 -17.87 35.99
C LEU A 448 -5.57 -19.22 35.76
N ARG A 449 -4.24 -19.30 35.72
CA ARG A 449 -3.51 -20.53 35.35
C ARG A 449 -3.72 -21.67 36.33
N ALA A 450 -3.80 -21.37 37.62
CA ALA A 450 -4.09 -22.39 38.63
C ALA A 450 -5.53 -22.90 38.51
N ALA A 451 -6.49 -21.99 38.28
CA ALA A 451 -7.89 -22.34 38.11
C ALA A 451 -8.14 -23.12 36.81
N ALA A 452 -7.51 -22.71 35.70
CA ALA A 452 -7.58 -23.42 34.42
C ALA A 452 -7.04 -24.86 34.53
N ARG A 453 -5.89 -25.05 35.21
CA ARG A 453 -5.36 -26.40 35.50
C ARG A 453 -6.34 -27.25 36.31
N LEU A 454 -6.91 -26.67 37.37
CA LEU A 454 -7.89 -27.36 38.21
C LEU A 454 -9.13 -27.76 37.42
N MET A 455 -9.69 -26.84 36.64
CA MET A 455 -10.88 -27.12 35.83
C MET A 455 -10.65 -28.23 34.81
N VAL A 456 -9.52 -28.21 34.09
CA VAL A 456 -9.18 -29.26 33.12
C VAL A 456 -8.99 -30.61 33.82
N GLY A 457 -8.42 -30.64 35.03
CA GLY A 457 -8.31 -31.86 35.83
C GLY A 457 -9.68 -32.39 36.27
N LEU A 458 -10.52 -31.53 36.85
CA LEU A 458 -11.86 -31.89 37.30
C LEU A 458 -12.76 -32.39 36.16
N GLU A 459 -12.61 -31.82 34.96
CA GLU A 459 -13.33 -32.23 33.76
C GLU A 459 -13.07 -33.69 33.36
N GLN A 460 -11.89 -34.24 33.71
CA GLN A 460 -11.56 -35.65 33.47
C GLN A 460 -12.22 -36.58 34.51
N GLU A 461 -12.61 -36.05 35.66
CA GLU A 461 -13.18 -36.82 36.78
C GLU A 461 -14.70 -36.77 36.82
N ARG A 462 -15.30 -35.62 36.43
CA ARG A 462 -16.75 -35.38 36.46
C ARG A 462 -17.17 -34.21 35.57
N GLU A 463 -18.48 -34.09 35.38
CA GLU A 463 -19.07 -32.89 34.79
C GLU A 463 -18.81 -31.66 35.68
N LEU A 464 -18.42 -30.56 35.04
CA LEU A 464 -18.20 -29.27 35.69
C LEU A 464 -19.52 -28.56 35.98
N THR A 465 -19.54 -27.79 37.05
CA THR A 465 -20.68 -26.99 37.51
C THR A 465 -20.25 -25.54 37.72
N GLU A 466 -21.21 -24.64 38.00
CA GLU A 466 -20.87 -23.24 38.29
C GLU A 466 -19.99 -23.06 39.55
N ALA A 467 -19.96 -24.04 40.45
CA ALA A 467 -19.08 -24.02 41.62
C ALA A 467 -17.60 -24.13 41.25
N ASP A 468 -17.30 -24.69 40.07
CA ASP A 468 -15.94 -24.93 39.59
C ASP A 468 -15.34 -23.74 38.83
N LEU A 469 -16.16 -22.72 38.55
CA LEU A 469 -15.73 -21.55 37.79
C LEU A 469 -14.77 -20.66 38.62
N PRO A 470 -13.77 -20.03 37.98
CA PRO A 470 -12.85 -19.14 38.68
C PRO A 470 -13.59 -17.92 39.24
N ARG A 471 -13.38 -17.61 40.51
CA ARG A 471 -14.10 -16.55 41.23
C ARG A 471 -13.16 -15.46 41.74
N CYS A 472 -13.68 -14.24 41.77
CA CYS A 472 -13.03 -13.10 42.39
C CYS A 472 -12.85 -13.37 43.88
N THR A 473 -11.63 -13.18 44.39
CA THR A 473 -11.30 -13.37 45.81
C THR A 473 -11.98 -12.36 46.73
N THR A 474 -12.51 -11.26 46.18
CA THR A 474 -13.13 -10.18 46.96
C THR A 474 -14.65 -10.37 47.09
N CYS A 475 -15.37 -10.60 45.98
CA CYS A 475 -16.84 -10.66 45.98
C CYS A 475 -17.43 -12.03 45.56
N GLY A 476 -16.59 -12.97 45.13
CA GLY A 476 -17.05 -14.29 44.69
C GLY A 476 -17.71 -14.34 43.30
N GLU A 477 -17.75 -13.23 42.57
CA GLU A 477 -18.23 -13.23 41.18
C GLU A 477 -17.36 -14.10 40.27
N VAL A 478 -17.97 -14.73 39.28
CA VAL A 478 -17.24 -15.48 38.24
C VAL A 478 -16.41 -14.50 37.42
N LEU A 479 -15.12 -14.79 37.30
CA LEU A 479 -14.17 -13.96 36.55
C LEU A 479 -14.40 -14.08 35.04
N THR A 480 -13.83 -13.16 34.28
CA THR A 480 -13.70 -13.26 32.82
C THR A 480 -12.24 -12.96 32.45
N PRO A 481 -11.59 -13.75 31.57
CA PRO A 481 -10.24 -13.42 31.12
C PRO A 481 -10.19 -11.99 30.54
N LEU A 482 -9.12 -11.23 30.80
CA LEU A 482 -9.08 -9.80 30.44
C LEU A 482 -9.32 -9.55 28.96
N MET A 483 -8.76 -10.37 28.08
CA MET A 483 -8.98 -10.32 26.63
C MET A 483 -10.47 -10.35 26.26
N PHE A 484 -11.30 -11.06 27.02
CA PHE A 484 -12.72 -11.27 26.73
C PHE A 484 -13.65 -10.39 27.58
N ALA A 485 -13.10 -9.47 28.38
CA ALA A 485 -13.90 -8.54 29.16
C ALA A 485 -14.59 -7.51 28.25
N PRO A 486 -15.77 -6.97 28.61
CA PRO A 486 -16.55 -6.07 27.74
C PRO A 486 -15.85 -4.76 27.29
N LYS A 487 -14.73 -4.41 27.91
CA LYS A 487 -13.85 -3.29 27.57
C LYS A 487 -12.42 -3.64 28.00
N PRO A 488 -11.63 -4.38 27.21
CA PRO A 488 -10.23 -4.61 27.55
C PRO A 488 -9.53 -3.25 27.55
N GLN A 489 -9.11 -2.79 28.73
CA GLN A 489 -8.32 -1.57 28.85
C GLN A 489 -6.86 -1.95 28.72
N LEU A 490 -6.13 -1.24 27.86
CA LEU A 490 -4.67 -1.33 27.86
C LEU A 490 -4.15 -0.93 29.24
N ASP A 491 -3.19 -1.69 29.73
CA ASP A 491 -2.52 -1.37 30.99
C ASP A 491 -1.73 -0.06 30.83
N SER A 492 -2.17 0.96 31.57
CA SER A 492 -1.57 2.29 31.54
C SER A 492 -0.09 2.31 31.91
N GLN A 493 0.36 1.40 32.78
CA GLN A 493 1.78 1.28 33.14
C GLN A 493 2.58 0.67 32.00
N GLN A 494 2.03 -0.35 31.33
CA GLN A 494 2.65 -0.94 30.14
C GLN A 494 2.82 0.12 29.04
N VAL A 495 1.77 0.90 28.77
CA VAL A 495 1.81 2.00 27.78
C VAL A 495 2.79 3.09 28.18
N ALA A 496 2.84 3.46 29.47
CA ALA A 496 3.78 4.44 29.99
C ALA A 496 5.24 3.97 29.82
N GLY A 497 5.51 2.68 30.02
CA GLY A 497 6.82 2.07 29.80
C GLY A 497 7.27 2.15 28.34
N LEU A 498 6.39 1.79 27.39
CA LEU A 498 6.66 1.93 25.96
C LEU A 498 6.94 3.40 25.58
N ASN A 499 6.10 4.32 26.04
CA ASN A 499 6.28 5.76 25.80
C ASN A 499 7.61 6.29 26.38
N LYS A 500 8.05 5.74 27.52
CA LYS A 500 9.34 6.09 28.12
C LYS A 500 10.50 5.65 27.22
N LEU A 501 10.46 4.45 26.64
CA LEU A 501 11.46 3.99 25.68
C LEU A 501 11.48 4.90 24.43
N VAL A 502 10.30 5.15 23.83
CA VAL A 502 10.19 5.99 22.63
C VAL A 502 10.76 7.38 22.88
N ARG A 503 10.43 8.01 24.01
CA ARG A 503 10.94 9.35 24.36
C ARG A 503 12.44 9.35 24.63
N ALA A 504 12.97 8.33 25.31
CA ALA A 504 14.40 8.22 25.60
C ALA A 504 15.27 8.10 24.34
N HIS A 505 14.69 7.61 23.24
CA HIS A 505 15.37 7.40 21.96
C HIS A 505 14.80 8.25 20.82
N ALA A 506 14.14 9.37 21.12
CA ALA A 506 13.60 10.27 20.10
C ALA A 506 14.70 10.82 19.16
N ASP A 507 15.87 11.13 19.73
CA ASP A 507 17.04 11.68 19.00
C ASP A 507 18.21 10.68 18.94
N GLN A 508 17.97 9.41 19.25
CA GLN A 508 19.00 8.35 19.23
C GLN A 508 18.57 7.19 18.32
N PRO A 509 19.52 6.46 17.73
CA PRO A 509 19.20 5.25 16.98
C PRO A 509 18.42 4.25 17.84
N LEU A 510 17.46 3.58 17.23
CA LEU A 510 16.73 2.46 17.80
C LEU A 510 16.42 1.48 16.66
N ALA A 511 16.40 0.18 16.92
CA ALA A 511 15.94 -0.79 15.94
C ALA A 511 14.57 -1.34 16.34
N VAL A 512 13.61 -1.21 15.42
CA VAL A 512 12.34 -1.91 15.50
C VAL A 512 12.53 -3.30 14.91
N LEU A 513 12.34 -4.36 15.71
CA LEU A 513 12.37 -5.75 15.26
C LEU A 513 10.95 -6.31 15.20
N GLU A 514 10.40 -6.42 14.01
CA GLU A 514 9.07 -6.93 13.73
C GLU A 514 9.09 -8.43 13.44
N LEU A 515 8.30 -9.17 14.21
CA LEU A 515 8.27 -10.63 14.21
C LEU A 515 6.87 -11.13 13.88
N GLY A 516 6.67 -11.61 12.65
CA GLY A 516 5.41 -12.27 12.25
C GLY A 516 4.18 -11.35 12.27
N VAL A 517 4.34 -10.04 12.07
CA VAL A 517 3.21 -9.10 12.01
C VAL A 517 2.63 -9.05 10.60
N GLY A 518 1.36 -9.42 10.47
CA GLY A 518 0.66 -9.37 9.18
C GLY A 518 0.50 -7.94 8.66
N ASP A 519 0.58 -7.76 7.34
CA ASP A 519 0.48 -6.46 6.66
C ASP A 519 -0.82 -5.69 7.00
N GLN A 520 -1.89 -6.43 7.26
CA GLN A 520 -3.20 -5.87 7.56
C GLN A 520 -3.46 -5.65 9.07
N ASN A 521 -2.48 -5.89 9.95
CA ASN A 521 -2.65 -5.69 11.40
C ASN A 521 -2.67 -4.18 11.74
N PRO A 522 -3.82 -3.59 12.09
CA PRO A 522 -3.92 -2.14 12.25
C PRO A 522 -3.34 -1.64 13.58
N LEU A 523 -3.22 -2.52 14.59
CA LEU A 523 -2.84 -2.17 15.95
C LEU A 523 -1.33 -2.06 16.14
N VAL A 524 -0.55 -2.79 15.33
CA VAL A 524 0.92 -2.79 15.40
C VAL A 524 1.52 -2.13 14.15
N LYS A 525 1.09 -2.53 12.95
CA LYS A 525 1.76 -2.12 11.71
C LYS A 525 1.71 -0.61 11.49
N LYS A 526 0.51 -0.01 11.53
CA LYS A 526 0.31 1.42 11.26
C LYS A 526 1.02 2.32 12.30
N PRO A 527 0.91 2.07 13.62
CA PRO A 527 1.63 2.88 14.60
C PRO A 527 3.14 2.75 14.49
N VAL A 528 3.67 1.55 14.23
CA VAL A 528 5.11 1.33 14.04
C VAL A 528 5.62 2.08 12.82
N GLU A 529 4.91 2.01 11.70
CA GLU A 529 5.24 2.81 10.52
C GLU A 529 5.21 4.31 10.84
N SER A 530 4.24 4.79 11.61
CA SER A 530 4.17 6.20 12.03
C SER A 530 5.38 6.60 12.88
N LEU A 531 5.80 5.76 13.84
CA LEU A 531 6.99 5.99 14.65
C LEU A 531 8.25 6.02 13.79
N LEU A 532 8.39 5.07 12.87
CA LEU A 532 9.52 5.02 11.94
C LEU A 532 9.56 6.25 11.04
N ARG A 533 8.41 6.78 10.60
CA ARG A 533 8.36 8.04 9.83
C ARG A 533 8.75 9.26 10.69
N GLN A 534 8.37 9.26 11.96
CA GLN A 534 8.68 10.34 12.90
C GLN A 534 10.17 10.37 13.28
N PHE A 535 10.81 9.22 13.45
CA PHE A 535 12.19 9.11 13.91
C PHE A 535 13.10 8.57 12.79
N SER A 536 13.84 9.46 12.12
CA SER A 536 14.67 9.12 10.94
C SER A 536 15.83 8.19 11.24
N GLU A 537 16.36 8.24 12.47
CA GLU A 537 17.51 7.43 12.92
C GLU A 537 17.11 6.01 13.31
N TRP A 538 15.80 5.70 13.32
CA TRP A 538 15.32 4.37 13.65
C TRP A 538 15.42 3.43 12.45
N ASN A 539 15.92 2.23 12.70
CA ASN A 539 15.98 1.15 11.72
C ASN A 539 14.83 0.18 11.92
N TYR A 540 14.49 -0.56 10.87
CA TYR A 540 13.38 -1.49 10.86
C TYR A 540 13.83 -2.85 10.35
N VAL A 541 13.62 -3.90 11.11
CA VAL A 541 13.99 -5.26 10.76
C VAL A 541 12.73 -6.10 10.79
N VAL A 542 12.33 -6.63 9.63
CA VAL A 542 11.09 -7.38 9.46
C VAL A 542 11.41 -8.84 9.20
N LEU A 543 10.96 -9.72 10.08
CA LEU A 543 10.99 -11.17 9.88
C LEU A 543 9.56 -11.67 9.70
N ASN A 544 9.23 -12.15 8.51
CA ASN A 544 7.89 -12.64 8.22
C ASN A 544 7.90 -13.70 7.11
N GLN A 545 6.98 -14.66 7.17
CA GLN A 545 6.80 -15.65 6.11
C GLN A 545 6.29 -15.01 4.81
N LYS A 546 5.42 -14.01 4.93
CA LYS A 546 4.85 -13.23 3.81
C LYS A 546 4.89 -11.74 4.18
N PRO A 547 6.07 -11.09 4.08
CA PRO A 547 6.20 -9.69 4.46
C PRO A 547 5.33 -8.81 3.55
N GLY A 548 4.64 -7.85 4.17
CA GLY A 548 3.96 -6.78 3.45
C GLY A 548 4.93 -5.82 2.76
N PRO A 549 4.44 -4.99 1.83
CA PRO A 549 5.27 -3.97 1.20
C PRO A 549 5.80 -2.97 2.24
N VAL A 550 7.11 -2.76 2.27
CA VAL A 550 7.72 -1.71 3.11
C VAL A 550 7.45 -0.34 2.47
N PRO A 551 6.90 0.63 3.22
CA PRO A 551 6.75 2.01 2.74
C PRO A 551 8.09 2.56 2.24
N PHE A 552 8.04 3.25 1.12
CA PHE A 552 9.23 3.66 0.38
C PHE A 552 10.24 4.47 1.21
N ASN A 553 9.74 5.43 2.00
CA ASN A 553 10.55 6.26 2.90
C ASN A 553 11.18 5.50 4.08
N LEU A 554 10.81 4.23 4.29
CA LEU A 554 11.39 3.36 5.31
C LEU A 554 12.40 2.37 4.70
N GLN A 555 12.35 2.08 3.39
CA GLN A 555 13.20 1.08 2.73
C GLN A 555 14.71 1.25 2.95
N PRO A 556 15.30 2.47 2.91
CA PRO A 556 16.75 2.64 3.13
C PRO A 556 17.24 2.15 4.49
N ARG A 557 16.32 2.10 5.46
CA ARG A 557 16.55 1.74 6.86
C ARG A 557 15.73 0.52 7.25
N THR A 558 15.28 -0.27 6.27
CA THR A 558 14.56 -1.52 6.50
C THR A 558 15.33 -2.72 5.97
N ALA A 559 15.48 -3.76 6.79
CA ALA A 559 15.90 -5.09 6.36
C ALA A 559 14.70 -6.04 6.43
N VAL A 560 14.39 -6.73 5.33
CA VAL A 560 13.28 -7.71 5.27
C VAL A 560 13.84 -9.09 5.06
N ILE A 561 13.64 -9.97 6.03
CA ILE A 561 14.04 -11.37 5.98
C ILE A 561 12.76 -12.21 5.84
N GLN A 562 12.53 -12.66 4.60
CA GLN A 562 11.38 -13.49 4.28
C GLN A 562 11.66 -14.95 4.64
N GLY A 563 10.69 -15.63 5.26
CA GLY A 563 10.75 -17.07 5.49
C GLY A 563 10.20 -17.50 6.84
N ASP A 564 10.54 -18.73 7.24
CA ASP A 564 10.16 -19.28 8.53
C ASP A 564 10.81 -18.48 9.68
N LEU A 565 9.97 -18.02 10.60
CA LEU A 565 10.39 -17.12 11.67
C LEU A 565 11.36 -17.81 12.64
N LYS A 566 11.17 -19.11 12.95
CA LYS A 566 12.08 -19.86 13.85
C LYS A 566 13.48 -19.92 13.26
N THR A 567 13.57 -20.27 11.99
CA THR A 567 14.82 -20.40 11.25
C THR A 567 15.55 -19.06 11.18
N ASN A 568 14.84 -18.01 10.76
CA ASN A 568 15.41 -16.69 10.55
C ASN A 568 15.86 -16.04 11.88
N LEU A 569 15.06 -16.15 12.94
CA LEU A 569 15.43 -15.60 14.24
C LEU A 569 16.60 -16.35 14.87
N ALA A 570 16.64 -17.68 14.74
CA ALA A 570 17.77 -18.49 15.19
C ALA A 570 19.08 -18.14 14.44
N GLN A 571 18.99 -17.89 13.13
CA GLN A 571 20.13 -17.45 12.34
C GLN A 571 20.64 -16.08 12.81
N LEU A 572 19.76 -15.10 13.00
CA LEU A 572 20.15 -13.79 13.52
C LEU A 572 20.77 -13.89 14.91
N ALA A 573 20.17 -14.64 15.84
CA ALA A 573 20.70 -14.83 17.19
C ALA A 573 22.12 -15.43 17.15
N ARG A 574 22.35 -16.44 16.30
CA ARG A 574 23.69 -17.04 16.08
C ARG A 574 24.69 -16.05 15.50
N LEU A 575 24.27 -15.19 14.57
CA LEU A 575 25.13 -14.17 13.99
C LEU A 575 25.54 -13.12 15.02
N MET A 576 24.59 -12.65 15.83
CA MET A 576 24.84 -11.70 16.93
C MET A 576 25.70 -12.27 18.05
N ALA A 577 25.75 -13.60 18.21
CA ALA A 577 26.58 -14.28 19.20
C ALA A 577 28.07 -14.30 18.84
N ARG A 578 28.42 -14.06 17.56
CA ARG A 578 29.81 -14.16 17.10
C ARG A 578 30.58 -12.93 17.63
N PRO A 579 31.80 -13.11 18.17
CA PRO A 579 32.63 -11.97 18.53
C PRO A 579 32.83 -11.09 17.30
N SER A 580 32.52 -9.80 17.41
CA SER A 580 32.84 -8.82 16.38
C SER A 580 34.33 -8.94 16.05
N LYS A 581 34.65 -9.37 14.82
CA LYS A 581 36.02 -9.25 14.33
C LYS A 581 36.31 -7.75 14.28
N ALA A 582 37.22 -7.30 15.14
CA ALA A 582 37.70 -5.93 15.21
C ALA A 582 37.76 -5.29 13.81
N ARG A 583 36.96 -4.23 13.64
CA ARG A 583 37.01 -3.32 12.49
C ARG A 583 37.37 -1.95 13.00
#